data_AF-A0A2E9QUG0-F1
#
_entry.id   AF-A0A2E9QUG0-F1
#
_cell.length_a   1.000
_cell.length_b   1.000
_cell.length_c   1.000
_cell.angle_alpha   90.00
_cell.angle_beta   90.00
_cell.angle_gamma   90.00
#
_symmetry.space_group_name_H-M   'P 1'
#
loop_
_entity.id
_entity.type
_entity.pdbx_description
1 polymer ?
#
loop_
_entity_poly.entity_id
_entity_poly.type
_entity_poly.pdbx_seq_one_letter_code
_entity_poly.pdbx_strand_id
1 'polypeptide(L)'
;MDKDFGTLRGLISDPSQSEEWNEVFWDLLKRVSTEREKEYRDVWIPYCSEHKQTLKSLKKTVLSLGELEEWVKLAPFALFSLDLSGKEIGDEDCKALVKSPFLTHLYSLDLSENELYDDCCEELVKSPSLGNLQHLCLRGNSLGPLGCRILSKSPYLNNLQTLDLGCCEIDEQSFVDLANSPHMSNLRSLFLNGNPVRGLNGDNYGFDDPVEALANSPYLDNLQILDLSRNGINNEDCKKLANASSLSKLHTLSLRENDIGNEGCRELANSPSFNGLQVLELEDNFDIEAEGYLAIACSRHLSEEIRREYLESVEEEELFDRAREYGIEVTEENKQKERLAELIWQVVEQKVKS
;
A
#
# COMPACT_ATOMS: atom_id res chain seq x y z
N MET A 1 -0.45 -35.96 -29.21
CA MET A 1 -0.42 -34.94 -28.15
C MET A 1 -1.55 -33.99 -28.45
N ASP A 2 -2.46 -33.83 -27.52
CA ASP A 2 -3.73 -33.11 -27.70
C ASP A 2 -3.50 -31.63 -28.07
N LYS A 3 -4.38 -31.05 -28.89
CA LYS A 3 -4.37 -29.62 -29.27
C LYS A 3 -4.36 -28.75 -28.02
N ASP A 4 -5.12 -29.16 -27.00
CA ASP A 4 -5.21 -28.46 -25.72
C ASP A 4 -3.88 -28.40 -24.96
N PHE A 5 -3.11 -29.49 -24.97
CA PHE A 5 -1.79 -29.51 -24.33
C PHE A 5 -0.79 -28.65 -25.12
N GLY A 6 -0.98 -28.53 -26.43
CA GLY A 6 -0.28 -27.54 -27.25
C GLY A 6 -0.56 -26.10 -26.79
N THR A 7 -1.84 -25.78 -26.56
CA THR A 7 -2.27 -24.48 -26.01
C THR A 7 -1.66 -24.22 -24.64
N LEU A 8 -1.69 -25.19 -23.71
CA LEU A 8 -1.09 -25.05 -22.38
C LEU A 8 0.39 -24.66 -22.45
N ARG A 9 1.17 -25.37 -23.28
CA ARG A 9 2.59 -25.06 -23.46
C ARG A 9 2.83 -23.67 -24.05
N GLY A 10 1.97 -23.25 -24.99
CA GLY A 10 1.98 -21.90 -25.54
C GLY A 10 1.76 -20.85 -24.47
N LEU A 11 0.72 -21.03 -23.64
CA LEU A 11 0.41 -20.11 -22.53
C LEU A 11 1.54 -20.06 -21.49
N ILE A 12 2.10 -21.21 -21.08
CA ILE A 12 3.20 -21.25 -20.11
C ILE A 12 4.47 -20.57 -20.62
N SER A 13 4.69 -20.58 -21.94
CA SER A 13 5.86 -19.97 -22.58
C SER A 13 5.68 -18.49 -22.89
N ASP A 14 4.47 -17.95 -22.71
CA ASP A 14 4.17 -16.54 -22.96
C ASP A 14 4.72 -15.69 -21.80
N PRO A 15 5.65 -14.75 -22.06
CA PRO A 15 6.18 -13.87 -21.03
C PRO A 15 5.25 -12.72 -20.67
N SER A 16 4.24 -12.40 -21.50
CA SER A 16 3.36 -11.25 -21.30
C SER A 16 2.32 -11.46 -20.20
N GLN A 17 1.74 -12.67 -20.14
CA GLN A 17 0.74 -13.13 -19.17
C GLN A 17 -0.24 -12.02 -18.74
N SER A 18 -0.95 -11.48 -19.73
CA SER A 18 -1.99 -10.47 -19.56
C SER A 18 -3.21 -10.99 -18.78
N GLU A 19 -4.16 -10.11 -18.51
CA GLU A 19 -5.46 -10.50 -17.93
C GLU A 19 -6.20 -11.49 -18.84
N GLU A 20 -6.23 -11.24 -20.15
CA GLU A 20 -6.81 -12.16 -21.14
C GLU A 20 -6.12 -13.53 -21.11
N TRP A 21 -4.78 -13.55 -20.98
CA TRP A 21 -4.04 -14.81 -20.81
C TRP A 21 -4.51 -15.57 -19.57
N ASN A 22 -4.76 -14.88 -18.45
CA ASN A 22 -5.16 -15.50 -17.19
C ASN A 22 -6.56 -16.12 -17.30
N GLU A 23 -7.51 -15.42 -17.94
CA GLU A 23 -8.84 -15.94 -18.24
C GLU A 23 -8.77 -17.21 -19.11
N VAL A 24 -8.03 -17.14 -20.21
CA VAL A 24 -7.85 -18.28 -21.14
C VAL A 24 -7.20 -19.47 -20.43
N PHE A 25 -6.23 -19.22 -19.53
CA PHE A 25 -5.57 -20.27 -18.76
C PHE A 25 -6.56 -21.01 -17.85
N TRP A 26 -7.37 -20.28 -17.07
CA TRP A 26 -8.35 -20.87 -16.16
C TRP A 26 -9.46 -21.63 -16.89
N ASP A 27 -9.96 -21.07 -18.01
CA ASP A 27 -10.97 -21.72 -18.84
C ASP A 27 -10.45 -23.04 -19.44
N LEU A 28 -9.19 -23.04 -19.89
CA LEU A 28 -8.54 -24.26 -20.38
C LEU A 28 -8.46 -25.31 -19.27
N LEU A 29 -7.96 -24.97 -18.08
CA LEU A 29 -7.87 -25.93 -16.97
C LEU A 29 -9.25 -26.48 -16.59
N LYS A 30 -10.25 -25.61 -16.46
CA LYS A 30 -11.61 -26.01 -16.06
C LYS A 30 -12.25 -26.94 -17.08
N ARG A 31 -12.14 -26.62 -18.37
CA ARG A 31 -12.63 -27.47 -19.45
C ARG A 31 -11.95 -28.83 -19.44
N VAL A 32 -10.62 -28.87 -19.41
CA VAL A 32 -9.87 -30.14 -19.49
C VAL A 32 -10.05 -31.00 -18.24
N SER A 33 -10.10 -30.38 -17.05
CA SER A 33 -10.38 -31.10 -15.81
C SER A 33 -11.74 -31.82 -15.84
N THR A 34 -12.72 -31.24 -16.56
CA THR A 34 -14.07 -31.78 -16.68
C THR A 34 -14.16 -32.84 -17.78
N GLU A 35 -13.55 -32.58 -18.95
CA GLU A 35 -13.62 -33.46 -20.12
C GLU A 35 -12.69 -34.69 -20.00
N ARG A 36 -11.53 -34.53 -19.34
CA ARG A 36 -10.44 -35.52 -19.31
C ARG A 36 -9.78 -35.60 -17.93
N GLU A 37 -10.57 -35.85 -16.88
CA GLU A 37 -10.14 -35.84 -15.47
C GLU A 37 -8.85 -36.64 -15.20
N LYS A 38 -8.76 -37.88 -15.70
CA LYS A 38 -7.58 -38.73 -15.48
C LYS A 38 -6.32 -38.16 -16.13
N GLU A 39 -6.42 -37.68 -17.38
CA GLU A 39 -5.29 -37.05 -18.07
C GLU A 39 -4.88 -35.76 -17.37
N TYR A 40 -5.86 -34.96 -16.95
CA TYR A 40 -5.63 -33.72 -16.22
C TYR A 40 -4.82 -33.99 -14.94
N ARG A 41 -5.25 -34.98 -14.14
CA ARG A 41 -4.54 -35.37 -12.92
C ARG A 41 -3.14 -35.91 -13.19
N ASP A 42 -3.00 -36.82 -14.16
CA ASP A 42 -1.77 -37.58 -14.36
C ASP A 42 -0.72 -36.82 -15.20
N VAL A 43 -1.13 -35.81 -15.98
CA VAL A 43 -0.25 -35.11 -16.93
C VAL A 43 -0.25 -33.60 -16.73
N TRP A 44 -1.43 -32.97 -16.63
CA TRP A 44 -1.53 -31.51 -16.60
C TRP A 44 -1.05 -30.92 -15.27
N ILE A 45 -1.53 -31.45 -14.15
CA ILE A 45 -1.11 -30.98 -12.82
C ILE A 45 0.42 -31.08 -12.64
N PRO A 46 1.08 -32.23 -12.91
CA PRO A 46 2.54 -32.32 -12.81
C PRO A 46 3.26 -31.32 -13.71
N TYR A 47 2.79 -31.14 -14.95
CA TYR A 47 3.40 -30.21 -15.90
C TYR A 47 3.31 -28.75 -15.43
N CYS A 48 2.14 -28.31 -14.98
CA CYS A 48 1.97 -26.96 -14.42
C CYS A 48 2.79 -26.78 -13.13
N SER A 49 2.87 -27.81 -12.29
CA SER A 49 3.66 -27.78 -11.05
C SER A 49 5.15 -27.61 -11.32
N GLU A 50 5.69 -28.28 -12.35
CA GLU A 50 7.08 -28.14 -12.79
C GLU A 50 7.38 -26.72 -13.30
N HIS A 51 6.39 -26.06 -13.90
CA HIS A 51 6.53 -24.72 -14.47
C HIS A 51 5.97 -23.61 -13.57
N LYS A 52 5.66 -23.88 -12.30
CA LYS A 52 5.00 -22.90 -11.41
C LYS A 52 5.73 -21.55 -11.29
N GLN A 53 7.06 -21.54 -11.43
CA GLN A 53 7.86 -20.32 -11.39
C GLN A 53 7.67 -19.41 -12.60
N THR A 54 7.20 -19.96 -13.73
CA THR A 54 6.87 -19.16 -14.91
C THR A 54 5.47 -18.59 -14.82
N LEU A 55 4.56 -19.19 -14.04
CA LEU A 55 3.16 -18.79 -13.86
C LEU A 55 2.97 -17.58 -12.92
N LYS A 56 3.77 -16.52 -13.07
CA LYS A 56 3.80 -15.40 -12.13
C LYS A 56 2.51 -14.57 -12.12
N SER A 57 1.81 -14.49 -13.24
CA SER A 57 0.57 -13.72 -13.35
C SER A 57 -0.68 -14.59 -13.19
N LEU A 58 -0.52 -15.89 -12.90
CA LEU A 58 -1.67 -16.77 -12.65
C LEU A 58 -2.34 -16.35 -11.34
N LYS A 59 -3.44 -15.62 -11.45
CA LYS A 59 -4.18 -15.09 -10.32
C LYS A 59 -5.63 -15.51 -10.42
N LYS A 60 -6.20 -15.92 -9.30
CA LYS A 60 -7.62 -16.25 -9.20
C LYS A 60 -8.14 -15.77 -7.87
N THR A 61 -9.12 -14.87 -7.92
CA THR A 61 -9.92 -14.50 -6.76
C THR A 61 -11.08 -15.48 -6.61
N VAL A 62 -11.31 -15.89 -5.37
CA VAL A 62 -12.42 -16.74 -4.94
C VAL A 62 -13.15 -16.04 -3.80
N LEU A 63 -14.46 -16.24 -3.70
CA LEU A 63 -15.34 -15.46 -2.81
C LEU A 63 -15.86 -16.27 -1.61
N SER A 64 -15.39 -17.49 -1.43
CA SER A 64 -15.74 -18.35 -0.29
C SER A 64 -14.70 -19.44 -0.05
N LEU A 65 -14.73 -20.02 1.15
CA LEU A 65 -13.90 -21.19 1.48
C LEU A 65 -14.26 -22.42 0.63
N GLY A 66 -15.53 -22.57 0.24
CA GLY A 66 -15.97 -23.67 -0.62
C GLY A 66 -15.38 -23.55 -2.02
N GLU A 67 -15.41 -22.35 -2.61
CA GLU A 67 -14.75 -22.09 -3.90
C GLU A 67 -13.24 -22.30 -3.81
N LEU A 68 -12.60 -21.83 -2.73
CA LEU A 68 -11.17 -22.06 -2.51
C LEU A 68 -10.84 -23.56 -2.50
N GLU A 69 -11.61 -24.36 -1.77
CA GLU A 69 -11.43 -25.81 -1.72
C GLU A 69 -11.55 -26.46 -3.11
N GLU A 70 -12.55 -26.08 -3.89
CA GLU A 70 -12.74 -26.58 -5.25
C GLU A 70 -11.58 -26.21 -6.17
N TRP A 71 -11.14 -24.95 -6.13
CA TRP A 71 -10.06 -24.46 -6.98
C TRP A 71 -8.69 -25.01 -6.57
N VAL A 72 -8.43 -25.20 -5.27
CA VAL A 72 -7.19 -25.84 -4.81
C VAL A 72 -7.12 -27.30 -5.27
N LYS A 73 -8.25 -28.03 -5.26
CA LYS A 73 -8.31 -29.40 -5.81
C LYS A 73 -8.06 -29.42 -7.32
N LEU A 74 -8.58 -28.42 -8.04
CA LEU A 74 -8.40 -28.30 -9.49
C LEU A 74 -6.98 -27.88 -9.86
N ALA A 75 -6.39 -26.91 -9.16
CA ALA A 75 -5.08 -26.35 -9.46
C ALA A 75 -4.21 -26.23 -8.19
N PRO A 76 -3.71 -27.38 -7.65
CA PRO A 76 -2.91 -27.39 -6.42
C PRO A 76 -1.52 -26.75 -6.58
N PHE A 77 -1.12 -26.35 -7.79
CA PHE A 77 0.13 -25.64 -8.05
C PHE A 77 0.00 -24.12 -7.98
N ALA A 78 -1.24 -23.61 -7.92
CA ALA A 78 -1.53 -22.18 -7.94
C ALA A 78 -1.67 -21.60 -6.52
N LEU A 79 -1.53 -20.27 -6.45
CA LEU A 79 -1.93 -19.47 -5.30
C LEU A 79 -3.18 -18.66 -5.64
N PHE A 80 -3.98 -18.35 -4.62
CA PHE A 80 -5.28 -17.72 -4.75
C PHE A 80 -5.36 -16.44 -3.91
N SER A 81 -6.28 -15.56 -4.33
CA SER A 81 -6.78 -14.46 -3.51
C SER A 81 -8.15 -14.88 -2.98
N LEU A 82 -8.35 -14.79 -1.67
CA LEU A 82 -9.63 -15.05 -1.03
C LEU A 82 -10.22 -13.72 -0.59
N ASP A 83 -11.32 -13.33 -1.20
CA ASP A 83 -12.08 -12.13 -0.86
C ASP A 83 -13.31 -12.52 -0.04
N LEU A 84 -13.26 -12.16 1.23
CA LEU A 84 -14.33 -12.33 2.20
C LEU A 84 -14.75 -10.97 2.79
N SER A 85 -14.57 -9.89 2.02
CA SER A 85 -14.97 -8.55 2.45
C SER A 85 -16.50 -8.42 2.56
N GLY A 86 -16.97 -7.70 3.59
CA GLY A 86 -18.41 -7.39 3.74
C GLY A 86 -19.29 -8.63 3.91
N LYS A 87 -18.83 -9.65 4.64
CA LYS A 87 -19.52 -10.94 4.80
C LYS A 87 -20.06 -11.18 6.20
N GLU A 88 -20.04 -10.18 7.08
CA GLU A 88 -20.48 -10.28 8.47
C GLU A 88 -19.73 -11.41 9.22
N ILE A 89 -18.44 -11.59 8.91
CA ILE A 89 -17.58 -12.61 9.53
C ILE A 89 -17.17 -12.14 10.93
N GLY A 90 -17.44 -12.95 11.94
CA GLY A 90 -16.96 -12.72 13.30
C GLY A 90 -15.72 -13.53 13.67
N ASP A 91 -15.23 -13.37 14.89
CA ASP A 91 -14.00 -14.04 15.36
C ASP A 91 -14.09 -15.59 15.35
N GLU A 92 -15.27 -16.16 15.60
CA GLU A 92 -15.47 -17.61 15.52
C GLU A 92 -15.38 -18.15 14.08
N ASP A 93 -15.83 -17.36 13.10
CA ASP A 93 -15.67 -17.69 11.69
C ASP A 93 -14.20 -17.54 11.27
N CYS A 94 -13.52 -16.49 11.74
CA CYS A 94 -12.07 -16.33 11.57
C CYS A 94 -11.30 -17.53 12.15
N LYS A 95 -11.69 -18.02 13.33
CA LYS A 95 -11.10 -19.20 13.95
C LYS A 95 -11.32 -20.48 13.15
N ALA A 96 -12.47 -20.62 12.48
CA ALA A 96 -12.72 -21.72 11.56
C ALA A 96 -11.89 -21.57 10.27
N LEU A 97 -11.81 -20.35 9.73
CA LEU A 97 -11.04 -19.99 8.56
C LEU A 97 -9.56 -20.35 8.73
N VAL A 98 -8.92 -19.93 9.82
CA VAL A 98 -7.47 -20.15 10.03
C VAL A 98 -7.07 -21.62 10.21
N LYS A 99 -8.03 -22.49 10.51
CA LYS A 99 -7.85 -23.95 10.60
C LYS A 99 -7.93 -24.63 9.23
N SER A 100 -8.38 -23.94 8.20
CA SER A 100 -8.47 -24.49 6.85
C SER A 100 -7.06 -24.80 6.31
N PRO A 101 -6.79 -26.04 5.86
CA PRO A 101 -5.49 -26.39 5.29
C PRO A 101 -5.24 -25.67 3.94
N PHE A 102 -6.31 -25.18 3.30
CA PHE A 102 -6.25 -24.51 2.01
C PHE A 102 -5.65 -23.11 2.07
N LEU A 103 -5.52 -22.51 3.27
CA LEU A 103 -4.89 -21.20 3.42
C LEU A 103 -3.42 -21.18 3.01
N THR A 104 -2.75 -22.34 3.00
CA THR A 104 -1.38 -22.48 2.47
C THR A 104 -1.28 -22.12 0.98
N HIS A 105 -2.40 -22.09 0.27
CA HIS A 105 -2.49 -21.67 -1.13
C HIS A 105 -2.88 -20.19 -1.29
N LEU A 106 -2.94 -19.39 -0.23
CA LEU A 106 -3.25 -17.96 -0.36
C LEU A 106 -1.99 -17.13 -0.51
N TYR A 107 -2.05 -16.18 -1.45
CA TYR A 107 -1.14 -15.03 -1.50
C TYR A 107 -1.86 -13.74 -1.08
N SER A 108 -3.19 -13.71 -1.09
CA SER A 108 -4.01 -12.57 -0.70
C SER A 108 -5.23 -13.01 0.09
N LEU A 109 -5.53 -12.29 1.18
CA LEU A 109 -6.70 -12.49 2.03
C LEU A 109 -7.31 -11.13 2.34
N ASP A 110 -8.55 -10.94 1.91
CA ASP A 110 -9.35 -9.77 2.23
C ASP A 110 -10.45 -10.16 3.22
N LEU A 111 -10.40 -9.56 4.41
CA LEU A 111 -11.36 -9.69 5.50
C LEU A 111 -11.94 -8.32 5.88
N SER A 112 -11.84 -7.33 5.01
CA SER A 112 -12.32 -5.97 5.30
C SER A 112 -13.83 -5.88 5.51
N GLU A 113 -14.26 -4.86 6.23
CA GLU A 113 -15.67 -4.53 6.47
C GLU A 113 -16.45 -5.74 7.05
N ASN A 114 -15.88 -6.38 8.08
CA ASN A 114 -16.49 -7.50 8.81
C ASN A 114 -16.63 -7.15 10.31
N GLU A 115 -16.94 -8.13 11.15
CA GLU A 115 -17.13 -7.97 12.59
C GLU A 115 -15.95 -8.63 13.36
N LEU A 116 -14.72 -8.38 12.90
CA LEU A 116 -13.52 -8.95 13.54
C LEU A 116 -13.00 -8.06 14.67
N TYR A 117 -12.55 -8.69 15.75
CA TYR A 117 -11.92 -8.04 16.90
C TYR A 117 -10.51 -8.60 17.14
N ASP A 118 -9.94 -8.34 18.31
CA ASP A 118 -8.61 -8.80 18.71
C ASP A 118 -8.49 -10.32 18.84
N ASP A 119 -9.58 -11.02 19.17
CA ASP A 119 -9.60 -12.49 19.25
C ASP A 119 -9.28 -13.15 17.88
N CYS A 120 -9.74 -12.60 16.76
CA CYS A 120 -9.33 -13.08 15.44
C CYS A 120 -7.83 -12.89 15.20
N CYS A 121 -7.24 -11.78 15.66
CA CYS A 121 -5.80 -11.56 15.55
C CYS A 121 -5.00 -12.64 16.29
N GLU A 122 -5.44 -13.07 17.48
CA GLU A 122 -4.81 -14.17 18.20
C GLU A 122 -4.78 -15.47 17.39
N GLU A 123 -5.86 -15.76 16.68
CA GLU A 123 -5.97 -16.98 15.88
C GLU A 123 -5.16 -16.89 14.57
N LEU A 124 -5.13 -15.72 13.93
CA LEU A 124 -4.31 -15.46 12.74
C LEU A 124 -2.82 -15.72 13.02
N VAL A 125 -2.28 -15.22 14.14
CA VAL A 125 -0.84 -15.35 14.44
C VAL A 125 -0.43 -16.77 14.85
N LYS A 126 -1.40 -17.62 15.23
CA LYS A 126 -1.16 -19.04 15.52
C LYS A 126 -1.09 -19.89 14.26
N SER A 127 -1.52 -19.38 13.10
CA SER A 127 -1.66 -20.18 11.87
C SER A 127 -0.41 -20.11 10.98
N PRO A 128 0.42 -21.16 10.91
CA PRO A 128 1.54 -21.23 9.96
C PRO A 128 1.08 -21.27 8.50
N SER A 129 -0.20 -21.56 8.25
CA SER A 129 -0.77 -21.62 6.90
C SER A 129 -0.74 -20.28 6.17
N LEU A 130 -0.58 -19.16 6.90
CA LEU A 130 -0.46 -17.81 6.32
C LEU A 130 0.95 -17.47 5.84
N GLY A 131 1.90 -18.41 5.91
CA GLY A 131 3.30 -18.17 5.54
C GLY A 131 3.54 -17.78 4.09
N ASN A 132 2.57 -17.96 3.17
CA ASN A 132 2.68 -17.52 1.77
C ASN A 132 1.96 -16.19 1.50
N LEU A 133 1.29 -15.63 2.51
CA LEU A 133 0.47 -14.44 2.36
C LEU A 133 1.34 -13.22 2.07
N GLN A 134 0.95 -12.48 1.03
CA GLN A 134 1.61 -11.25 0.58
C GLN A 134 0.69 -10.04 0.78
N HIS A 135 -0.63 -10.23 0.77
CA HIS A 135 -1.59 -9.15 0.98
C HIS A 135 -2.61 -9.56 2.06
N LEU A 136 -2.73 -8.73 3.09
CA LEU A 136 -3.73 -8.87 4.14
C LEU A 136 -4.51 -7.56 4.27
N CYS A 137 -5.81 -7.62 4.04
CA CYS A 137 -6.71 -6.50 4.24
C CYS A 137 -7.64 -6.81 5.42
N LEU A 138 -7.58 -5.97 6.46
CA LEU A 138 -8.42 -6.05 7.65
C LEU A 138 -9.19 -4.74 7.88
N ARG A 139 -9.18 -3.84 6.90
CA ARG A 139 -9.81 -2.52 6.97
C ARG A 139 -11.25 -2.58 7.49
N GLY A 140 -11.64 -1.63 8.32
CA GLY A 140 -13.04 -1.49 8.78
C GLY A 140 -13.49 -2.61 9.73
N ASN A 141 -12.58 -3.17 10.52
CA ASN A 141 -12.86 -4.12 11.61
C ASN A 141 -12.45 -3.52 12.96
N SER A 142 -13.08 -3.90 14.07
CA SER A 142 -12.76 -3.36 15.40
C SER A 142 -11.62 -4.13 16.10
N LEU A 143 -10.45 -4.25 15.45
CA LEU A 143 -9.31 -5.02 15.97
C LEU A 143 -8.72 -4.41 17.26
N GLY A 144 -8.74 -3.08 17.35
CA GLY A 144 -8.17 -2.33 18.46
C GLY A 144 -6.65 -2.46 18.62
N PRO A 145 -6.09 -1.81 19.65
CA PRO A 145 -4.65 -1.82 19.90
C PRO A 145 -4.08 -3.21 20.20
N LEU A 146 -4.85 -4.04 20.89
CA LEU A 146 -4.42 -5.39 21.26
C LEU A 146 -4.29 -6.26 20.00
N GLY A 147 -5.27 -6.21 19.09
CA GLY A 147 -5.22 -6.92 17.81
C GLY A 147 -3.99 -6.53 16.97
N CYS A 148 -3.73 -5.23 16.83
CA CYS A 148 -2.55 -4.75 16.10
C CYS A 148 -1.22 -5.20 16.73
N ARG A 149 -1.11 -5.09 18.05
CA ARG A 149 0.06 -5.59 18.80
C ARG A 149 0.28 -7.08 18.57
N ILE A 150 -0.78 -7.87 18.56
CA ILE A 150 -0.70 -9.31 18.30
C ILE A 150 -0.19 -9.55 16.87
N LEU A 151 -0.80 -8.93 15.85
CA LEU A 151 -0.40 -9.07 14.45
C LEU A 151 1.08 -8.69 14.22
N SER A 152 1.54 -7.60 14.84
CA SER A 152 2.93 -7.14 14.74
C SER A 152 3.96 -8.19 15.21
N LYS A 153 3.56 -9.15 16.04
CA LYS A 153 4.44 -10.20 16.59
C LYS A 153 4.38 -11.52 15.82
N SER A 154 3.62 -11.59 14.73
CA SER A 154 3.44 -12.84 13.98
C SER A 154 4.65 -13.19 13.11
N PRO A 155 5.36 -14.30 13.38
CA PRO A 155 6.47 -14.72 12.53
C PRO A 155 6.01 -15.25 11.18
N TYR A 156 4.71 -15.58 11.02
CA TYR A 156 4.15 -16.14 9.79
C TYR A 156 3.71 -15.08 8.78
N LEU A 157 3.65 -13.81 9.18
CA LEU A 157 3.32 -12.69 8.29
C LEU A 157 4.55 -12.04 7.67
N ASN A 158 5.72 -12.68 7.79
CA ASN A 158 7.00 -12.13 7.33
C ASN A 158 7.09 -11.93 5.81
N ASN A 159 6.20 -12.53 5.03
CA ASN A 159 6.13 -12.36 3.57
C ASN A 159 5.12 -11.29 3.12
N LEU A 160 4.44 -10.61 4.06
CA LEU A 160 3.52 -9.54 3.72
C LEU A 160 4.24 -8.42 2.99
N GLN A 161 3.63 -8.01 1.88
CA GLN A 161 4.00 -6.86 1.07
C GLN A 161 2.95 -5.75 1.20
N THR A 162 1.68 -6.12 1.46
CA THR A 162 0.60 -5.18 1.70
C THR A 162 -0.12 -5.53 3.00
N LEU A 163 -0.25 -4.54 3.87
CA LEU A 163 -1.06 -4.60 5.07
C LEU A 163 -2.00 -3.39 5.11
N ASP A 164 -3.29 -3.67 5.17
CA ASP A 164 -4.32 -2.64 5.35
C ASP A 164 -5.02 -2.82 6.70
N LEU A 165 -4.83 -1.83 7.56
CA LEU A 165 -5.42 -1.70 8.90
C LEU A 165 -6.22 -0.38 9.00
N GLY A 166 -6.73 0.14 7.88
CA GLY A 166 -7.52 1.36 7.87
C GLY A 166 -8.79 1.22 8.71
N CYS A 167 -9.13 2.25 9.48
CA CYS A 167 -10.33 2.28 10.33
C CYS A 167 -10.44 1.03 11.24
N CYS A 168 -9.33 0.62 11.86
CA CYS A 168 -9.28 -0.57 12.70
C CYS A 168 -9.30 -0.30 14.22
N GLU A 169 -9.61 0.95 14.60
CA GLU A 169 -9.60 1.43 16.00
C GLU A 169 -8.24 1.25 16.70
N ILE A 170 -7.14 1.29 15.94
CA ILE A 170 -5.78 1.18 16.51
C ILE A 170 -5.33 2.50 17.12
N ASP A 171 -4.42 2.44 18.11
CA ASP A 171 -3.92 3.60 18.85
C ASP A 171 -2.47 3.96 18.48
N GLU A 172 -1.94 4.99 19.12
CA GLU A 172 -0.55 5.47 18.99
C GLU A 172 0.48 4.34 19.14
N GLN A 173 0.30 3.49 20.15
CA GLN A 173 1.23 2.40 20.43
C GLN A 173 1.20 1.32 19.34
N SER A 174 0.09 1.19 18.62
CA SER A 174 -0.05 0.26 17.50
C SER A 174 0.85 0.66 16.32
N PHE A 175 0.96 1.96 16.03
CA PHE A 175 1.93 2.47 15.04
C PHE A 175 3.37 2.14 15.43
N VAL A 176 3.71 2.34 16.71
CA VAL A 176 5.04 2.01 17.27
C VAL A 176 5.32 0.50 17.18
N ASP A 177 4.34 -0.33 17.50
CA ASP A 177 4.45 -1.79 17.43
C ASP A 177 4.68 -2.28 15.98
N LEU A 178 3.98 -1.70 15.00
CA LEU A 178 4.19 -2.00 13.58
C LEU A 178 5.57 -1.54 13.09
N ALA A 179 5.95 -0.30 13.43
CA ALA A 179 7.23 0.28 13.04
C ALA A 179 8.43 -0.52 13.59
N ASN A 180 8.29 -1.10 14.78
CA ASN A 180 9.34 -1.88 15.44
C ASN A 180 9.23 -3.40 15.18
N SER A 181 8.33 -3.84 14.31
CA SER A 181 8.18 -5.27 14.02
C SER A 181 9.20 -5.76 12.99
N PRO A 182 10.09 -6.70 13.35
CA PRO A 182 10.98 -7.34 12.37
C PRO A 182 10.23 -8.20 11.34
N HIS A 183 8.98 -8.57 11.63
CA HIS A 183 8.13 -9.37 10.76
C HIS A 183 7.46 -8.54 9.66
N MET A 184 7.50 -7.21 9.75
CA MET A 184 6.92 -6.31 8.73
C MET A 184 7.98 -5.80 7.73
N SER A 185 9.16 -6.43 7.69
CA SER A 185 10.31 -5.94 6.92
C SER A 185 10.17 -6.04 5.39
N ASN A 186 9.21 -6.83 4.89
CA ASN A 186 8.91 -6.95 3.47
C ASN A 186 7.77 -6.05 2.98
N LEU A 187 7.18 -5.23 3.87
CA LEU A 187 6.09 -4.35 3.51
C LEU A 187 6.52 -3.32 2.45
N ARG A 188 5.66 -3.18 1.45
CA ARG A 188 5.71 -2.21 0.35
C ARG A 188 4.54 -1.25 0.41
N SER A 189 3.39 -1.69 0.93
CA SER A 189 2.19 -0.88 1.06
C SER A 189 1.62 -1.04 2.46
N LEU A 190 1.45 0.09 3.15
CA LEU A 190 0.91 0.13 4.50
C LEU A 190 -0.20 1.18 4.55
N PHE A 191 -1.41 0.72 4.83
CA PHE A 191 -2.58 1.58 4.96
C PHE A 191 -3.01 1.62 6.42
N LEU A 192 -2.96 2.81 7.01
CA LEU A 192 -3.29 3.06 8.42
C LEU A 192 -4.34 4.16 8.56
N ASN A 193 -5.00 4.51 7.47
CA ASN A 193 -5.94 5.62 7.39
C ASN A 193 -7.11 5.48 8.37
N GLY A 194 -7.61 6.59 8.90
CA GLY A 194 -8.72 6.58 9.86
C GLY A 194 -8.36 5.97 11.21
N ASN A 195 -7.08 6.01 11.60
CA ASN A 195 -6.63 5.65 12.94
C ASN A 195 -5.84 6.82 13.55
N PRO A 196 -6.25 7.36 14.69
CA PRO A 196 -5.63 8.58 15.22
C PRO A 196 -4.19 8.33 15.70
N VAL A 197 -3.23 9.14 15.22
CA VAL A 197 -1.85 9.15 15.75
C VAL A 197 -1.73 9.89 17.08
N ARG A 198 -2.84 10.38 17.62
CA ARG A 198 -2.92 11.03 18.93
C ARG A 198 -4.33 10.90 19.50
N GLY A 199 -4.44 10.52 20.77
CA GLY A 199 -5.72 10.41 21.45
C GLY A 199 -6.51 11.72 21.44
N LEU A 200 -7.84 11.63 21.41
CA LEU A 200 -8.77 12.78 21.37
C LEU A 200 -8.57 13.78 22.54
N ASN A 201 -7.89 13.36 23.61
CA ASN A 201 -7.64 14.17 24.80
C ASN A 201 -6.22 14.78 24.86
N GLY A 202 -5.35 14.51 23.88
CA GLY A 202 -3.98 15.04 23.87
C GLY A 202 -3.08 14.53 25.01
N ASP A 203 -3.51 13.49 25.73
CA ASP A 203 -2.74 12.87 26.79
C ASP A 203 -1.64 12.01 26.16
N ASN A 204 -0.41 12.54 26.13
CA ASN A 204 0.77 11.75 25.77
C ASN A 204 1.04 10.77 26.93
N TYR A 205 0.65 9.50 26.75
CA TYR A 205 0.80 8.44 27.76
C TYR A 205 2.25 7.96 27.94
N GLY A 206 3.24 8.66 27.37
CA GLY A 206 4.67 8.36 27.53
C GLY A 206 5.19 7.29 26.58
N PHE A 207 4.52 7.10 25.43
CA PHE A 207 4.98 6.23 24.35
C PHE A 207 5.94 6.98 23.41
N ASP A 208 6.69 6.22 22.62
CA ASP A 208 7.43 6.80 21.49
C ASP A 208 6.43 7.46 20.54
N ASP A 209 6.84 8.57 19.92
CA ASP A 209 5.98 9.28 19.00
C ASP A 209 5.64 8.39 17.78
N PRO A 210 4.35 8.15 17.47
CA PRO A 210 3.95 7.17 16.47
C PRO A 210 4.47 7.52 15.06
N VAL A 211 4.49 8.81 14.71
CA VAL A 211 4.99 9.26 13.41
C VAL A 211 6.50 9.17 13.36
N GLU A 212 7.19 9.52 14.45
CA GLU A 212 8.64 9.35 14.56
C GLU A 212 9.05 7.87 14.46
N ALA A 213 8.28 6.96 15.08
CA ALA A 213 8.53 5.53 15.00
C ALA A 213 8.43 5.02 13.55
N LEU A 214 7.40 5.41 12.80
CA LEU A 214 7.30 5.09 11.37
C LEU A 214 8.49 5.68 10.59
N ALA A 215 8.79 6.97 10.81
CA ALA A 215 9.83 7.72 10.11
C ALA A 215 11.25 7.17 10.33
N ASN A 216 11.48 6.51 11.47
CA ASN A 216 12.77 5.96 11.86
C ASN A 216 12.79 4.43 11.93
N SER A 217 11.75 3.77 11.44
CA SER A 217 11.65 2.31 11.49
C SER A 217 12.86 1.65 10.79
N PRO A 218 13.55 0.71 11.45
CA PRO A 218 14.62 -0.07 10.83
C PRO A 218 14.10 -1.19 9.93
N TYR A 219 12.78 -1.40 9.87
CA TYR A 219 12.16 -2.51 9.14
C TYR A 219 11.32 -2.04 7.96
N LEU A 220 10.83 -0.80 7.94
CA LEU A 220 9.96 -0.28 6.86
C LEU A 220 10.74 0.38 5.71
N ASP A 221 12.02 0.03 5.49
CA ASP A 221 12.89 0.65 4.48
C ASP A 221 12.53 0.26 3.02
N ASN A 222 11.57 -0.66 2.84
CA ASN A 222 11.05 -1.11 1.55
C ASN A 222 9.69 -0.50 1.20
N LEU A 223 9.16 0.38 2.05
CA LEU A 223 7.84 0.96 1.86
C LEU A 223 7.80 1.84 0.60
N GLN A 224 6.78 1.63 -0.21
CA GLN A 224 6.51 2.31 -1.48
C GLN A 224 5.21 3.12 -1.44
N ILE A 225 4.22 2.64 -0.67
CA ILE A 225 2.92 3.28 -0.46
C ILE A 225 2.68 3.38 1.04
N LEU A 226 2.39 4.59 1.51
CA LEU A 226 1.97 4.86 2.88
C LEU A 226 0.71 5.72 2.87
N ASP A 227 -0.35 5.22 3.49
CA ASP A 227 -1.58 5.97 3.69
C ASP A 227 -1.79 6.29 5.17
N LEU A 228 -1.74 7.58 5.50
CA LEU A 228 -1.98 8.17 6.82
C LEU A 228 -3.15 9.16 6.76
N SER A 229 -4.07 8.99 5.82
CA SER A 229 -5.24 9.85 5.69
C SER A 229 -6.16 9.75 6.90
N ARG A 230 -6.77 10.83 7.37
CA ARG A 230 -7.65 10.81 8.55
C ARG A 230 -6.97 10.28 9.82
N ASN A 231 -5.68 10.53 9.98
CA ASN A 231 -4.94 10.11 11.18
C ASN A 231 -4.68 11.26 12.16
N GLY A 232 -5.08 12.48 11.79
CA GLY A 232 -4.83 13.70 12.55
C GLY A 232 -3.37 14.12 12.48
N ILE A 233 -2.67 13.91 11.36
CA ILE A 233 -1.28 14.36 11.10
C ILE A 233 -1.24 15.90 11.08
N ASN A 234 -0.22 16.52 11.69
CA ASN A 234 -0.07 17.99 11.73
C ASN A 234 1.27 18.45 11.12
N ASN A 235 1.57 19.75 11.23
CA ASN A 235 2.81 20.34 10.74
C ASN A 235 4.08 19.72 11.36
N GLU A 236 4.09 19.42 12.66
CA GLU A 236 5.24 18.79 13.33
C GLU A 236 5.44 17.34 12.87
N ASP A 237 4.35 16.62 12.56
CA ASP A 237 4.43 15.28 12.01
C ASP A 237 4.92 15.29 10.55
N CYS A 238 4.52 16.28 9.76
CA CYS A 238 5.07 16.52 8.43
C CYS A 238 6.59 16.71 8.47
N LYS A 239 7.10 17.40 9.48
CA LYS A 239 8.54 17.55 9.71
C LYS A 239 9.23 16.22 10.03
N LYS A 240 8.62 15.36 10.83
CA LYS A 240 9.16 14.01 11.12
C LYS A 240 9.20 13.17 9.86
N LEU A 241 8.09 13.13 9.11
CA LEU A 241 7.99 12.44 7.82
C LEU A 241 9.00 12.98 6.80
N ALA A 242 9.17 14.30 6.73
CA ALA A 242 10.13 14.94 5.82
C ALA A 242 11.59 14.56 6.12
N ASN A 243 11.91 14.20 7.36
CA ASN A 243 13.24 13.75 7.78
C ASN A 243 13.38 12.22 7.81
N ALA A 244 12.37 11.47 7.38
CA ALA A 244 12.34 10.01 7.41
C ALA A 244 13.26 9.41 6.34
N SER A 245 14.48 9.04 6.70
CA SER A 245 15.42 8.42 5.75
C SER A 245 15.01 6.99 5.34
N SER A 246 14.27 6.28 6.20
CA SER A 246 13.74 4.94 5.92
C SER A 246 12.68 4.97 4.80
N LEU A 247 11.96 6.08 4.65
CA LEU A 247 10.88 6.24 3.67
C LEU A 247 11.34 6.72 2.28
N SER A 248 12.65 6.63 2.00
CA SER A 248 13.24 7.08 0.73
C SER A 248 12.80 6.31 -0.52
N LYS A 249 12.13 5.16 -0.36
CA LYS A 249 11.55 4.36 -1.45
C LYS A 249 10.05 4.63 -1.68
N LEU A 250 9.45 5.58 -0.96
CA LEU A 250 8.05 5.95 -1.18
C LEU A 250 7.85 6.55 -2.57
N HIS A 251 6.82 6.06 -3.25
CA HIS A 251 6.29 6.61 -4.50
C HIS A 251 4.90 7.21 -4.28
N THR A 252 4.16 6.76 -3.26
CA THR A 252 2.85 7.30 -2.89
C THR A 252 2.80 7.58 -1.39
N LEU A 253 2.43 8.80 -1.04
CA LEU A 253 2.16 9.23 0.32
C LEU A 253 0.79 9.92 0.36
N SER A 254 -0.15 9.33 1.10
CA SER A 254 -1.47 9.92 1.29
C SER A 254 -1.58 10.52 2.69
N LEU A 255 -1.92 11.81 2.73
CA LEU A 255 -2.08 12.62 3.93
C LEU A 255 -3.43 13.37 3.89
N ARG A 256 -4.42 12.84 3.18
CA ARG A 256 -5.75 13.47 3.06
C ARG A 256 -6.44 13.60 4.41
N GLU A 257 -7.31 14.60 4.55
CA GLU A 257 -8.16 14.77 5.73
C GLU A 257 -7.36 14.75 7.04
N ASN A 258 -6.32 15.57 7.13
CA ASN A 258 -5.48 15.75 8.31
C ASN A 258 -5.46 17.24 8.75
N ASP A 259 -4.65 17.57 9.75
CA ASP A 259 -4.50 18.90 10.33
C ASP A 259 -3.23 19.60 9.81
N ILE A 260 -2.98 19.51 8.50
CA ILE A 260 -1.79 20.06 7.84
C ILE A 260 -2.09 21.48 7.36
N GLY A 261 -1.17 22.41 7.62
CA GLY A 261 -1.19 23.76 7.07
C GLY A 261 0.05 24.09 6.24
N ASN A 262 0.22 25.40 5.98
CA ASN A 262 1.32 25.93 5.17
C ASN A 262 2.72 25.51 5.65
N GLU A 263 2.92 25.38 6.97
CA GLU A 263 4.19 24.93 7.55
C GLU A 263 4.46 23.46 7.24
N GLY A 264 3.48 22.57 7.41
CA GLY A 264 3.63 21.16 7.06
C GLY A 264 3.91 20.96 5.57
N CYS A 265 3.23 21.70 4.70
CA CYS A 265 3.53 21.70 3.25
C CYS A 265 4.98 22.09 2.96
N ARG A 266 5.51 23.09 3.69
CA ARG A 266 6.91 23.53 3.54
C ARG A 266 7.90 22.47 4.01
N GLU A 267 7.60 21.75 5.08
CA GLU A 267 8.43 20.66 5.56
C GLU A 267 8.47 19.52 4.53
N LEU A 268 7.29 19.08 4.05
CA LEU A 268 7.20 18.04 3.00
C LEU A 268 7.91 18.46 1.71
N ALA A 269 7.72 19.70 1.25
CA ALA A 269 8.39 20.25 0.07
C ALA A 269 9.91 20.27 0.17
N ASN A 270 10.47 20.37 1.38
CA ASN A 270 11.90 20.42 1.62
C ASN A 270 12.51 19.05 1.98
N SER A 271 11.73 17.97 1.94
CA SER A 271 12.22 16.63 2.25
C SER A 271 13.15 16.07 1.17
N PRO A 272 14.42 15.77 1.47
CA PRO A 272 15.29 15.06 0.55
C PRO A 272 14.92 13.58 0.39
N SER A 273 14.13 13.01 1.30
CA SER A 273 13.66 11.62 1.22
C SER A 273 12.58 11.43 0.15
N PHE A 274 11.83 12.47 -0.20
CA PHE A 274 10.72 12.40 -1.16
C PHE A 274 11.11 12.67 -2.61
N ASN A 275 12.40 12.58 -2.96
CA ASN A 275 12.86 12.69 -4.36
C ASN A 275 12.28 11.61 -5.29
N GLY A 276 11.86 10.46 -4.74
CA GLY A 276 11.22 9.37 -5.48
C GLY A 276 9.70 9.43 -5.50
N LEU A 277 9.10 10.42 -4.83
CA LEU A 277 7.65 10.49 -4.64
C LEU A 277 6.96 10.88 -5.96
N GLN A 278 5.98 10.10 -6.37
CA GLN A 278 5.20 10.28 -7.60
C GLN A 278 3.78 10.78 -7.32
N VAL A 279 3.24 10.44 -6.15
CA VAL A 279 1.90 10.82 -5.72
C VAL A 279 1.99 11.34 -4.28
N LEU A 280 1.50 12.56 -4.07
CA LEU A 280 1.34 13.17 -2.76
C LEU A 280 -0.09 13.69 -2.66
N GLU A 281 -0.88 13.13 -1.75
CA GLU A 281 -2.29 13.49 -1.59
C GLU A 281 -2.48 14.32 -0.32
N LEU A 282 -2.90 15.57 -0.45
CA LEU A 282 -3.09 16.55 0.63
C LEU A 282 -4.52 17.11 0.68
N GLU A 283 -5.44 16.52 -0.07
CA GLU A 283 -6.83 16.98 -0.15
C GLU A 283 -7.50 16.96 1.23
N ASP A 284 -8.46 17.85 1.42
CA ASP A 284 -9.24 17.99 2.64
C ASP A 284 -8.41 18.31 3.92
N ASN A 285 -7.24 18.93 3.75
CA ASN A 285 -6.52 19.63 4.83
C ASN A 285 -6.93 21.10 4.82
N PHE A 286 -7.75 21.52 5.79
CA PHE A 286 -8.44 22.80 5.77
C PHE A 286 -7.55 24.03 6.05
N ASP A 287 -6.37 23.82 6.61
CA ASP A 287 -5.41 24.89 6.96
C ASP A 287 -4.34 25.10 5.86
N ILE A 288 -4.43 24.39 4.72
CA ILE A 288 -3.55 24.64 3.57
C ILE A 288 -4.11 25.82 2.77
N GLU A 289 -3.44 26.95 2.92
CA GLU A 289 -3.67 28.13 2.10
C GLU A 289 -2.70 28.12 0.91
N ALA A 290 -2.76 29.19 0.12
CA ALA A 290 -2.06 29.28 -1.14
C ALA A 290 -0.53 29.25 -0.98
N GLU A 291 0.03 29.75 0.13
CA GLU A 291 1.47 29.60 0.41
C GLU A 291 1.91 28.14 0.61
N GLY A 292 1.03 27.28 1.13
CA GLY A 292 1.28 25.85 1.30
C GLY A 292 1.39 25.14 -0.05
N TYR A 293 0.40 25.36 -0.93
CA TYR A 293 0.44 24.86 -2.31
C TYR A 293 1.63 25.40 -3.10
N LEU A 294 1.96 26.68 -2.93
CA LEU A 294 3.16 27.29 -3.53
C LEU A 294 4.45 26.62 -3.05
N ALA A 295 4.52 26.21 -1.78
CA ALA A 295 5.69 25.49 -1.26
C ALA A 295 5.88 24.14 -1.96
N ILE A 296 4.81 23.37 -2.13
CA ILE A 296 4.82 22.08 -2.84
C ILE A 296 5.15 22.28 -4.33
N ALA A 297 4.45 23.20 -5.01
CA ALA A 297 4.64 23.49 -6.43
C ALA A 297 6.06 23.99 -6.73
N CYS A 298 6.71 24.71 -5.81
CA CYS A 298 8.09 25.18 -5.97
C CYS A 298 9.14 24.25 -5.34
N SER A 299 8.76 23.04 -4.92
CA SER A 299 9.70 22.09 -4.32
C SER A 299 10.85 21.77 -5.28
N ARG A 300 12.02 21.55 -4.71
CA ARG A 300 13.20 21.04 -5.44
C ARG A 300 13.34 19.52 -5.39
N HIS A 301 12.56 18.89 -4.52
CA HIS A 301 12.67 17.47 -4.21
C HIS A 301 11.53 16.69 -4.83
N LEU A 302 10.31 17.24 -4.82
CA LEU A 302 9.14 16.57 -5.37
C LEU A 302 9.23 16.48 -6.90
N SER A 303 8.63 15.43 -7.44
CA SER A 303 8.57 15.17 -8.87
C SER A 303 7.86 16.28 -9.64
N GLU A 304 8.14 16.38 -10.95
CA GLU A 304 7.45 17.35 -11.80
C GLU A 304 5.94 17.13 -11.82
N GLU A 305 5.50 15.87 -11.76
CA GLU A 305 4.10 15.47 -11.69
C GLU A 305 3.41 16.09 -10.47
N ILE A 306 3.96 15.91 -9.26
CA ILE A 306 3.41 16.51 -8.04
C ILE A 306 3.45 18.03 -8.12
N ARG A 307 4.55 18.62 -8.57
CA ARG A 307 4.68 20.08 -8.68
C ARG A 307 3.62 20.67 -9.60
N ARG A 308 3.30 20.00 -10.71
CA ARG A 308 2.26 20.42 -11.67
C ARG A 308 0.86 20.27 -11.09
N GLU A 309 0.57 19.16 -10.40
CA GLU A 309 -0.72 18.92 -9.75
C GLU A 309 -1.06 20.07 -8.78
N TYR A 310 -0.14 20.40 -7.87
CA TYR A 310 -0.38 21.47 -6.90
C TYR A 310 -0.22 22.88 -7.46
N LEU A 311 0.45 23.04 -8.61
CA LEU A 311 0.50 24.32 -9.31
C LEU A 311 -0.91 24.80 -9.64
N GLU A 312 -1.86 23.91 -9.98
CA GLU A 312 -3.23 24.27 -10.30
C GLU A 312 -3.90 25.11 -9.19
N SER A 313 -3.59 24.81 -7.93
CA SER A 313 -4.11 25.48 -6.73
C SER A 313 -3.38 26.78 -6.34
N VAL A 314 -2.30 27.15 -7.04
CA VAL A 314 -1.50 28.36 -6.73
C VAL A 314 -1.99 29.57 -7.54
N GLU A 315 -2.18 30.73 -6.91
CA GLU A 315 -2.57 31.94 -7.63
C GLU A 315 -1.38 32.54 -8.42
N GLU A 316 -1.65 33.20 -9.55
CA GLU A 316 -0.57 33.78 -10.40
C GLU A 316 0.26 34.83 -9.65
N GLU A 317 -0.37 35.62 -8.77
CA GLU A 317 0.29 36.67 -8.00
C GLU A 317 1.39 36.14 -7.08
N GLU A 318 1.14 35.00 -6.45
CA GLU A 318 2.10 34.31 -5.58
C GLU A 318 3.30 33.76 -6.35
N LEU A 319 3.06 33.27 -7.56
CA LEU A 319 4.14 32.86 -8.46
C LEU A 319 4.97 34.05 -8.93
N PHE A 320 4.35 35.21 -9.15
CA PHE A 320 5.10 36.43 -9.49
C PHE A 320 6.00 36.87 -8.34
N ASP A 321 5.50 36.81 -7.11
CA ASP A 321 6.29 37.14 -5.92
C ASP A 321 7.44 36.15 -5.74
N ARG A 322 7.18 34.84 -5.87
CA ARG A 322 8.20 33.80 -5.80
C ARG A 322 9.23 33.90 -6.92
N ALA A 323 8.83 34.24 -8.13
CA ALA A 323 9.74 34.49 -9.25
C ALA A 323 10.70 35.64 -8.93
N ARG A 324 10.19 36.75 -8.38
CA ARG A 324 11.02 37.89 -7.94
C ARG A 324 12.00 37.51 -6.84
N GLU A 325 11.60 36.66 -5.88
CA GLU A 325 12.51 36.12 -4.85
C GLU A 325 13.68 35.32 -5.44
N TYR A 326 13.44 34.61 -6.55
CA TYR A 326 14.48 33.90 -7.29
C TYR A 326 15.24 34.77 -8.31
N GLY A 327 14.94 36.06 -8.40
CA GLY A 327 15.58 36.99 -9.33
C GLY A 327 15.14 36.82 -10.78
N ILE A 328 13.97 36.22 -11.01
CA ILE A 328 13.36 36.04 -12.34
C ILE A 328 12.50 37.27 -12.63
N GLU A 329 12.81 37.96 -13.74
CA GLU A 329 12.00 39.08 -14.22
C GLU A 329 10.71 38.57 -14.87
N VAL A 330 9.55 39.03 -14.38
CA VAL A 330 8.24 38.70 -14.93
C VAL A 330 7.94 39.65 -16.10
N THR A 331 7.72 39.07 -17.28
CA THR A 331 7.51 39.75 -18.57
C THR A 331 6.27 39.19 -19.27
N GLU A 332 5.76 39.87 -20.29
CA GLU A 332 4.64 39.37 -21.08
C GLU A 332 4.91 38.01 -21.74
N GLU A 333 6.18 37.66 -21.98
CA GLU A 333 6.58 36.39 -22.61
C GLU A 333 6.62 35.20 -21.64
N ASN A 334 6.76 35.45 -20.34
CA ASN A 334 6.93 34.40 -19.33
C ASN A 334 5.93 34.45 -18.17
N LYS A 335 5.00 35.42 -18.15
CA LYS A 335 3.99 35.57 -17.08
C LYS A 335 2.94 34.44 -17.03
N GLN A 336 2.87 33.58 -18.05
CA GLN A 336 1.99 32.42 -18.02
C GLN A 336 2.42 31.48 -16.89
N LYS A 337 1.44 31.03 -16.10
CA LYS A 337 1.62 30.25 -14.87
C LYS A 337 2.60 29.09 -15.01
N GLU A 338 2.38 28.22 -16.00
CA GLU A 338 3.22 27.05 -16.26
C GLU A 338 4.63 27.45 -16.68
N ARG A 339 4.72 28.49 -17.54
CA ARG A 339 6.01 28.96 -18.04
C ARG A 339 6.85 29.58 -16.93
N LEU A 340 6.23 30.33 -16.03
CA LEU A 340 6.92 30.94 -14.91
C LEU A 340 7.35 29.89 -13.88
N ALA A 341 6.50 28.91 -13.60
CA ALA A 341 6.83 27.77 -12.74
C ALA A 341 8.05 27.00 -13.28
N GLU A 342 8.11 26.71 -14.59
CA GLU A 342 9.27 26.08 -15.21
C GLU A 342 10.56 26.88 -15.02
N LEU A 343 10.51 28.21 -15.13
CA LEU A 343 11.67 29.07 -14.88
C LEU A 343 12.10 29.01 -13.41
N ILE A 344 11.14 29.02 -12.48
CA ILE A 344 11.41 28.85 -11.05
C ILE A 344 12.10 27.51 -10.80
N TRP A 345 11.58 26.41 -11.36
CA TRP A 345 12.16 25.08 -11.20
C TRP A 345 13.59 25.00 -11.72
N GLN A 346 13.87 25.59 -12.88
CA GLN A 346 15.23 25.65 -13.43
C GLN A 346 16.22 26.36 -12.49
N VAL A 347 15.81 27.49 -11.88
CA VAL A 347 16.66 28.22 -10.92
C VAL A 347 16.87 27.41 -9.64
N VAL A 348 15.81 26.79 -9.14
CA VAL A 348 15.82 25.96 -7.93
C VAL A 348 16.75 24.76 -8.10
N GLU A 349 16.73 24.10 -9.26
CA GLU A 349 17.59 22.95 -9.58
C GLU A 349 19.06 23.34 -9.79
N GLN A 350 19.33 24.54 -10.36
CA GLN A 350 20.69 25.01 -10.61
C GLN A 350 21.48 25.34 -9.34
N LYS A 351 20.83 25.86 -8.30
CA LYS A 351 21.46 26.15 -6.99
C LYS A 351 22.03 24.92 -6.27
N VAL A 352 21.78 23.71 -6.77
CA VAL A 352 22.28 22.43 -6.21
C VAL A 352 23.66 22.05 -6.79
N LYS A 353 24.04 22.59 -7.95
CA LYS A 353 25.29 22.24 -8.65
C LYS A 353 26.46 23.19 -8.34
N SER A 354 26.22 24.24 -7.56
CA SER A 354 27.19 25.24 -7.09
C SER A 354 27.42 25.09 -5.60
#